data_AF-A0A0Q1HGX1-F1
#
_entry.id   AF-A0A0Q1HGX1-F1
#
_cell.length_a   1.000
_cell.length_b   1.000
_cell.length_c   1.000
_cell.angle_alpha   90.00
_cell.angle_beta   90.00
_cell.angle_gamma   90.00
#
_symmetry.space_group_name_H-M   'P 1'
#
loop_
_entity.id
_entity.type
_entity.pdbx_description
1 polymer ?
#
loop_
_entity_poly.entity_id
_entity_poly.type
_entity_poly.pdbx_seq_one_letter_code
_entity_poly.pdbx_strand_id
1 'polypeptide(L)'
;METTREAAHQKVHDTTVTQLNQLLEKSYDAEKGYKKAIEDTDSARLKTFFQERAAMRSQFATEIHNELHRLNEEPTTQGSAAGAVHRAWMDIKSAFTSENEEAILEECIRGEKASVSDYKEALEKNDLLSEVKPILEKQLGMIENTLNTVKKLEDIK
;
A
#
# COMPACT_ATOMS: atom_id res chain seq x y z
N MET A 1 25.72 -15.48 25.49
CA MET A 1 24.59 -16.43 25.38
C MET A 1 23.35 -15.58 25.54
N GLU A 2 22.55 -15.41 24.48
CA GLU A 2 21.34 -14.57 24.55
C GLU A 2 20.30 -15.22 25.47
N THR A 3 19.61 -14.39 26.25
CA THR A 3 18.52 -14.84 27.12
C THR A 3 17.23 -15.02 26.30
N THR A 4 16.29 -15.83 26.80
CA THR A 4 14.96 -16.02 26.18
C THR A 4 14.21 -14.70 25.95
N ARG A 5 14.47 -13.68 26.79
CA ARG A 5 13.87 -12.34 26.67
C ARG A 5 14.49 -11.53 25.52
N GLU A 6 15.82 -11.57 25.39
CA GLU A 6 16.53 -10.86 24.30
C GLU A 6 16.15 -11.44 22.94
N ALA A 7 16.08 -12.77 22.82
CA ALA A 7 15.63 -13.43 21.60
C ALA A 7 14.17 -13.08 21.23
N ALA A 8 13.29 -12.92 22.23
CA ALA A 8 11.91 -12.51 21.99
C ALA A 8 11.82 -11.05 21.49
N HIS A 9 12.59 -10.13 22.08
CA HIS A 9 12.66 -8.75 21.60
C HIS A 9 13.21 -8.66 20.17
N GLN A 10 14.28 -9.40 19.86
CA GLN A 10 14.85 -9.43 18.52
C GLN A 10 13.83 -9.94 17.50
N LYS A 11 13.09 -11.01 17.83
CA LYS A 11 12.05 -11.56 16.95
C LYS A 11 10.94 -10.52 16.65
N VAL A 12 10.51 -9.77 17.66
CA VAL A 12 9.48 -8.71 17.50
C VAL A 12 10.01 -7.57 16.64
N HIS A 13 11.28 -7.18 16.85
CA HIS A 13 11.95 -6.20 16.01
C HIS A 13 12.01 -6.66 14.55
N ASP A 14 12.60 -7.82 14.27
CA ASP A 14 12.74 -8.36 12.91
C ASP A 14 11.38 -8.51 12.20
N THR A 15 10.35 -8.95 12.95
CA THR A 15 8.98 -9.06 12.43
C THR A 15 8.44 -7.69 12.04
N THR A 16 8.61 -6.70 12.90
CA THR A 16 8.18 -5.32 12.63
C THR A 16 8.86 -4.76 11.39
N VAL A 17 10.19 -4.89 11.30
CA VAL A 17 11.00 -4.41 10.18
C VAL A 17 10.58 -5.08 8.87
N THR A 18 10.31 -6.38 8.90
CA THR A 18 9.82 -7.15 7.75
C THR A 18 8.46 -6.64 7.29
N GLN A 19 7.51 -6.45 8.22
CA GLN A 19 6.17 -5.97 7.88
C GLN A 19 6.20 -4.53 7.34
N LEU A 20 6.97 -3.64 7.95
CA LEU A 20 7.13 -2.27 7.49
C LEU A 20 7.73 -2.22 6.07
N ASN A 21 8.79 -2.97 5.79
CA ASN A 21 9.35 -3.03 4.44
C ASN A 21 8.35 -3.60 3.42
N GLN A 22 7.58 -4.62 3.77
CA GLN A 22 6.54 -5.15 2.87
C GLN A 22 5.47 -4.10 2.54
N LEU A 23 5.01 -3.32 3.53
CA LEU A 23 4.04 -2.25 3.31
C LEU A 23 4.64 -1.05 2.57
N LEU A 24 5.94 -0.79 2.75
CA LEU A 24 6.68 0.24 2.02
C LEU A 24 6.77 -0.09 0.53
N GLU A 25 7.16 -1.33 0.18
CA GLU A 25 7.19 -1.79 -1.22
C GLU A 25 5.82 -1.67 -1.88
N LYS A 26 4.77 -2.12 -1.19
CA LYS A 26 3.38 -2.04 -1.67
C LYS A 26 2.91 -0.61 -1.84
N SER A 27 3.38 0.32 -1.01
CA SER A 27 3.08 1.75 -1.15
C SER A 27 3.72 2.33 -2.42
N TYR A 28 4.97 1.97 -2.73
CA TYR A 28 5.61 2.36 -4.00
C TYR A 28 4.91 1.74 -5.21
N ASP A 29 4.50 0.48 -5.12
CA ASP A 29 3.81 -0.22 -6.20
C ASP A 29 2.43 0.40 -6.47
N ALA A 30 1.68 0.74 -5.41
CA ALA A 30 0.41 1.45 -5.52
C ALA A 30 0.58 2.87 -6.09
N GLU A 31 1.61 3.62 -5.67
CA GLU A 31 1.91 4.93 -6.23
C GLU A 31 2.16 4.87 -7.74
N LYS A 32 2.96 3.89 -8.20
CA LYS A 32 3.17 3.64 -9.64
C LYS A 32 1.88 3.25 -10.35
N GLY A 33 1.07 2.39 -9.71
CA GLY A 33 -0.33 2.08 -10.06
C GLY A 33 -1.13 3.31 -10.46
N TYR A 34 -1.27 4.23 -9.51
CA TYR A 34 -2.02 5.46 -9.70
C TYR A 34 -1.41 6.40 -10.72
N LYS A 35 -0.08 6.55 -10.74
CA LYS A 35 0.60 7.36 -11.78
C LYS A 35 0.29 6.86 -13.19
N LYS A 36 0.20 5.55 -13.38
CA LYS A 36 -0.18 4.98 -14.67
C LYS A 36 -1.64 5.20 -15.01
N ALA A 37 -2.54 5.02 -14.04
CA ALA A 37 -3.95 5.31 -14.24
C ALA A 37 -4.22 6.79 -14.65
N ILE A 38 -3.37 7.73 -14.21
CA ILE A 38 -3.42 9.15 -14.64
C ILE A 38 -3.06 9.30 -16.12
N GLU A 39 -2.06 8.56 -16.60
CA GLU A 39 -1.63 8.57 -18.01
C GLU A 39 -2.68 7.96 -18.94
N ASP A 40 -3.41 6.95 -18.45
CA ASP A 40 -4.28 6.12 -19.28
C ASP A 40 -5.77 6.55 -19.29
N THR A 41 -6.17 7.46 -18.39
CA THR A 41 -7.55 8.00 -18.37
C THR A 41 -7.62 9.35 -19.10
N ASP A 42 -8.75 9.64 -19.76
CA ASP A 42 -9.03 10.98 -20.30
C ASP A 42 -9.90 11.84 -19.37
N SER A 43 -10.47 11.22 -18.33
CA SER A 43 -11.37 11.90 -17.40
C SER A 43 -10.60 12.80 -16.43
N ALA A 44 -10.80 14.12 -16.54
CA ALA A 44 -10.18 15.09 -15.65
C ALA A 44 -10.50 14.82 -14.16
N ARG A 45 -11.71 14.32 -13.89
CA ARG A 45 -12.14 13.93 -12.54
C ARG A 45 -11.33 12.73 -12.03
N LEU A 46 -11.17 11.68 -12.84
CA LEU A 46 -10.37 10.51 -12.46
C LEU A 46 -8.88 10.83 -12.34
N LYS A 47 -8.34 11.69 -13.21
CA LYS A 47 -6.96 12.19 -13.07
C LYS A 47 -6.74 12.84 -11.71
N THR A 48 -7.62 13.75 -11.31
CA THR A 48 -7.53 14.44 -10.02
C THR A 48 -7.58 13.43 -8.87
N PHE A 49 -8.53 12.50 -8.93
CA PHE A 49 -8.66 11.44 -7.93
C PHE A 49 -7.38 10.59 -7.82
N PHE A 50 -6.84 10.09 -8.93
CA PHE A 50 -5.62 9.27 -8.92
C PHE A 50 -4.37 10.06 -8.49
N GLN A 51 -4.29 11.36 -8.80
CA GLN A 51 -3.21 12.23 -8.31
C GLN A 51 -3.19 12.29 -6.77
N GLU A 52 -4.35 12.50 -6.16
CA GLU A 52 -4.47 12.50 -4.70
C GLU A 52 -4.08 11.13 -4.10
N ARG A 53 -4.46 10.03 -4.76
CA ARG A 53 -4.11 8.68 -4.29
C ARG A 53 -2.62 8.40 -4.43
N ALA A 54 -1.98 8.79 -5.53
CA ALA A 54 -0.54 8.69 -5.70
C ALA A 54 0.21 9.48 -4.60
N ALA A 55 -0.22 10.71 -4.31
CA ALA A 55 0.36 11.53 -3.25
C ALA A 55 0.18 10.89 -1.86
N MET A 56 -1.00 10.32 -1.59
CA MET A 56 -1.26 9.57 -0.35
C MET A 56 -0.32 8.37 -0.19
N ARG A 57 -0.12 7.58 -1.25
CA ARG A 57 0.80 6.43 -1.22
C ARG A 57 2.26 6.84 -1.03
N SER A 58 2.68 7.95 -1.63
CA SER A 58 3.99 8.55 -1.39
C SER A 58 4.18 9.01 0.06
N GLN A 59 3.14 9.61 0.65
CA GLN A 59 3.14 9.97 2.06
C GLN A 59 3.27 8.73 2.96
N PHE A 60 2.55 7.64 2.67
CA PHE A 60 2.66 6.41 3.46
C PHE A 60 4.06 5.84 3.42
N ALA A 61 4.67 5.80 2.23
CA ALA A 61 6.04 5.37 2.05
C ALA A 61 7.00 6.21 2.91
N THR A 62 6.83 7.53 2.91
CA THR A 62 7.64 8.46 3.73
C THR A 62 7.45 8.20 5.24
N GLU A 63 6.23 8.01 5.69
CA GLU A 63 5.91 7.74 7.10
C GLU A 63 6.54 6.41 7.57
N ILE A 64 6.43 5.35 6.76
CA ILE A 64 7.02 4.04 7.05
C ILE A 64 8.55 4.08 7.01
N HIS A 65 9.12 4.77 6.01
CA HIS A 65 10.56 4.96 5.88
C HIS A 65 11.17 5.64 7.11
N ASN A 66 10.51 6.67 7.63
CA ASN A 66 10.92 7.34 8.87
C ASN A 66 10.85 6.41 10.08
N GLU A 67 9.88 5.49 10.13
CA GLU A 67 9.77 4.54 11.23
C GLU A 67 10.88 3.48 11.20
N LEU A 68 11.21 2.96 10.02
CA LEU A 68 12.35 2.06 9.83
C LEU A 68 13.66 2.73 10.27
N HIS A 69 13.88 4.00 9.92
CA HIS A 69 15.04 4.74 10.42
C HIS A 69 15.03 4.92 11.94
N ARG A 70 13.87 5.15 12.57
CA ARG A 70 13.77 5.22 14.05
C ARG A 70 14.12 3.89 14.72
N LEU A 71 13.91 2.78 14.01
CA LEU A 71 14.32 1.43 14.42
C LEU A 71 15.80 1.13 14.12
N ASN A 72 16.57 2.09 13.59
CA ASN A 72 17.95 1.93 13.12
C ASN A 72 18.09 0.91 11.97
N GLU A 73 17.07 0.83 11.12
CA GLU A 73 17.05 -0.03 9.95
C GLU A 73 17.18 0.78 8.66
N GLU A 74 17.67 0.11 7.63
CA GLU A 74 17.76 0.66 6.29
C GLU A 74 16.49 0.31 5.50
N PRO A 75 15.66 1.31 5.12
CA PRO A 75 14.43 1.05 4.38
C PRO A 75 14.72 0.57 2.96
N THR A 76 13.84 -0.29 2.43
CA THR A 76 13.83 -0.57 1.00
C THR A 76 13.50 0.70 0.20
N THR A 77 14.25 0.92 -0.89
CA THR A 77 14.17 2.14 -1.71
C THR A 77 13.36 1.96 -2.99
N GLN A 78 12.88 0.74 -3.25
CA GLN A 78 12.13 0.41 -4.44
C GLN A 78 10.96 -0.51 -4.11
N GLY A 79 9.96 -0.52 -4.99
CA GLY A 79 8.85 -1.48 -4.92
C GLY A 79 9.30 -2.93 -5.07
N SER A 80 8.36 -3.86 -4.92
CA SER A 80 8.69 -5.29 -4.82
C SER A 80 9.27 -5.84 -6.13
N ALA A 81 10.35 -6.63 -6.04
CA ALA A 81 10.92 -7.35 -7.18
C ALA A 81 10.11 -8.61 -7.57
N ALA A 82 9.17 -9.04 -6.72
CA ALA A 82 8.59 -10.38 -6.77
C ALA A 82 7.20 -10.41 -7.43
N GLY A 83 7.17 -10.89 -8.68
CA GLY A 83 6.20 -11.84 -9.27
C GLY A 83 4.68 -11.62 -9.17
N ALA A 84 4.11 -11.29 -8.01
CA ALA A 84 2.69 -11.07 -7.79
C ALA A 84 2.26 -9.63 -8.13
N VAL A 85 3.06 -8.64 -7.73
CA VAL A 85 2.85 -7.25 -8.14
C VAL A 85 3.09 -7.08 -9.64
N HIS A 86 4.11 -7.74 -10.20
CA HIS A 86 4.36 -7.65 -11.64
C HIS A 86 3.20 -8.24 -12.46
N ARG A 87 2.52 -9.28 -11.96
CA ARG A 87 1.30 -9.82 -12.59
C ARG A 87 0.09 -8.93 -12.37
N ALA A 88 -0.14 -8.43 -11.17
CA ALA A 88 -1.21 -7.47 -10.90
C ALA A 88 -1.07 -6.21 -11.77
N TRP A 89 0.14 -5.68 -11.93
CA TRP A 89 0.49 -4.58 -12.85
C TRP A 89 0.33 -4.92 -14.33
N MET A 90 0.60 -6.17 -14.74
CA MET A 90 0.35 -6.60 -16.12
C MET A 90 -1.14 -6.84 -16.39
N ASP A 91 -1.91 -7.27 -15.39
CA ASP A 91 -3.37 -7.38 -15.45
C ASP A 91 -4.03 -5.99 -15.49
N ILE A 92 -3.47 -5.02 -14.75
CA ILE A 92 -3.76 -3.59 -14.93
C ILE A 92 -3.52 -3.23 -16.41
N LYS A 93 -2.34 -3.48 -16.99
CA LYS A 93 -2.12 -3.15 -18.41
C LYS A 93 -3.10 -3.79 -19.40
N SER A 94 -3.61 -5.00 -19.13
CA SER A 94 -4.52 -5.69 -20.04
C SER A 94 -5.98 -5.24 -19.90
N ALA A 95 -6.41 -4.82 -18.71
CA ALA A 95 -7.74 -4.26 -18.48
C ALA A 95 -7.88 -2.80 -18.98
N PHE A 96 -6.76 -2.12 -19.21
CA PHE A 96 -6.69 -0.68 -19.53
C PHE A 96 -6.70 -0.39 -21.04
N THR A 97 -7.40 -1.20 -21.84
CA THR A 97 -7.75 -0.77 -23.20
C THR A 97 -8.68 0.45 -23.10
N SER A 98 -8.38 1.49 -23.88
CA SER A 98 -8.72 2.92 -23.71
C SER A 98 -10.20 3.35 -23.66
N GLU A 99 -11.15 2.46 -23.38
CA GLU A 99 -12.59 2.77 -23.48
C GLU A 99 -13.42 2.42 -22.23
N ASN A 100 -12.82 2.04 -21.09
CA ASN A 100 -13.64 1.70 -19.92
C ASN A 100 -13.14 2.26 -18.59
N GLU A 101 -13.63 3.45 -18.21
CA GLU A 101 -13.48 4.01 -16.86
C GLU A 101 -13.91 3.03 -15.75
N GLU A 102 -14.87 2.14 -16.02
CA GLU A 102 -15.29 1.08 -15.09
C GLU A 102 -14.15 0.12 -14.79
N ALA A 103 -13.45 -0.36 -15.83
CA ALA A 103 -12.35 -1.29 -15.66
C ALA A 103 -11.21 -0.67 -14.83
N ILE A 104 -10.98 0.64 -14.98
CA ILE A 104 -9.99 1.36 -14.16
C ILE A 104 -10.46 1.43 -12.70
N LEU A 105 -11.74 1.73 -12.44
CA LEU A 105 -12.30 1.83 -11.10
C LEU A 105 -12.37 0.45 -10.41
N GLU A 106 -12.79 -0.60 -11.11
CA GLU A 106 -12.79 -1.99 -10.64
C GLU A 106 -11.39 -2.43 -10.21
N GLU A 107 -10.38 -2.09 -11.01
CA GLU A 107 -8.99 -2.41 -10.71
C GLU A 107 -8.48 -1.63 -9.50
N CYS A 108 -8.85 -0.36 -9.36
CA CYS A 108 -8.57 0.40 -8.16
C CYS A 108 -9.22 -0.24 -6.92
N ILE A 109 -10.48 -0.68 -7.02
CA ILE A 109 -11.18 -1.40 -5.94
C ILE A 109 -10.44 -2.68 -5.58
N ARG A 110 -9.94 -3.44 -6.56
CA ARG A 110 -9.16 -4.66 -6.35
C ARG A 110 -7.87 -4.36 -5.59
N GLY A 111 -7.10 -3.36 -6.04
CA GLY A 111 -5.84 -2.94 -5.40
C GLY A 111 -6.03 -2.40 -3.98
N GLU A 112 -7.09 -1.62 -3.75
CA GLU A 112 -7.40 -1.09 -2.43
C GLU A 112 -7.87 -2.19 -1.46
N LYS A 113 -8.67 -3.17 -1.92
CA LYS A 113 -9.02 -4.35 -1.12
C LYS A 113 -7.79 -5.17 -0.73
N ALA A 114 -6.86 -5.37 -1.66
CA ALA A 114 -5.59 -6.05 -1.37
C ALA A 114 -4.79 -5.28 -0.31
N SER A 115 -4.69 -3.96 -0.45
CA SER A 115 -4.02 -3.10 0.53
C SER A 115 -4.68 -3.18 1.91
N VAL A 116 -6.02 -3.17 2.00
CA VAL A 116 -6.73 -3.35 3.29
C VAL A 116 -6.37 -4.68 3.92
N SER A 117 -6.35 -5.76 3.14
CA SER A 117 -5.98 -7.10 3.63
C SER A 117 -4.56 -7.12 4.16
N ASP A 118 -3.62 -6.52 3.44
CA ASP A 118 -2.20 -6.48 3.81
C ASP A 118 -1.95 -5.73 5.12
N TYR A 119 -2.62 -4.58 5.31
CA TYR A 119 -2.52 -3.82 6.54
C TYR A 119 -3.18 -4.53 7.72
N LYS A 120 -4.32 -5.20 7.50
CA LYS A 120 -4.97 -6.00 8.54
C LYS A 120 -4.11 -7.19 8.95
N GLU A 121 -3.56 -7.92 7.98
CA GLU A 121 -2.64 -9.03 8.27
C GLU A 121 -1.44 -8.55 9.07
N ALA A 122 -0.82 -7.42 8.67
CA ALA A 122 0.27 -6.84 9.43
C ALA A 122 -0.17 -6.55 10.87
N LEU A 123 -1.25 -5.77 11.07
CA LEU A 123 -1.74 -5.37 12.40
C LEU A 123 -2.18 -6.54 13.30
N GLU A 124 -2.62 -7.66 12.72
CA GLU A 124 -3.02 -8.87 13.45
C GLU A 124 -1.83 -9.67 13.99
N LYS A 125 -0.60 -9.45 13.51
CA LYS A 125 0.58 -10.13 14.05
C LYS A 125 0.86 -9.64 15.47
N ASN A 126 0.79 -10.57 16.43
CA ASN A 126 1.05 -10.31 17.85
C ASN A 126 2.50 -9.84 18.15
N ASP A 127 3.39 -9.94 17.18
CA ASP A 127 4.82 -9.63 17.31
C ASP A 127 5.21 -8.29 16.64
N LEU A 128 4.32 -7.29 16.67
CA LEU A 128 4.60 -5.93 16.19
C LEU A 128 4.89 -4.97 17.35
N LEU A 129 5.94 -4.18 17.18
CA LEU A 129 6.28 -3.09 18.08
C LEU A 129 5.09 -2.13 18.23
N SER A 130 4.80 -1.76 19.48
CA SER A 130 3.61 -0.96 19.80
C SER A 130 3.62 0.43 19.18
N GLU A 131 4.81 1.01 19.03
CA GLU A 131 5.05 2.35 18.50
C GLU A 131 4.68 2.50 17.03
N VAL A 132 4.69 1.41 16.26
CA VAL A 132 4.37 1.47 14.83
C VAL A 132 2.89 1.28 14.55
N LYS A 133 2.13 0.65 15.46
CA LYS A 133 0.69 0.37 15.24
C LYS A 133 -0.13 1.62 14.89
N PRO A 134 0.03 2.78 15.58
CA PRO A 134 -0.76 3.97 15.27
C PRO A 134 -0.59 4.47 13.83
N ILE A 135 0.60 4.35 13.23
CA ILE A 135 0.82 4.81 11.85
C ILE A 135 0.12 3.86 10.86
N LEU A 136 0.18 2.55 11.12
CA LEU A 136 -0.45 1.55 10.27
C LEU A 136 -1.98 1.61 10.37
N GLU A 137 -2.54 1.83 11.56
CA GLU A 137 -3.99 2.01 11.76
C GLU A 137 -4.51 3.27 11.04
N LYS A 138 -3.77 4.38 11.14
CA LYS A 138 -4.10 5.62 10.41
C LYS A 138 -4.13 5.39 8.91
N GLN A 139 -3.09 4.76 8.37
CA GLN A 139 -2.98 4.47 6.94
C GLN A 139 -4.08 3.51 6.48
N LEU A 140 -4.36 2.45 7.24
CA LEU A 140 -5.48 1.53 6.98
C LEU A 140 -6.82 2.29 6.89
N GLY A 141 -7.11 3.19 7.82
CA GLY A 141 -8.34 3.99 7.78
C GLY A 141 -8.45 4.88 6.53
N MET A 142 -7.32 5.42 6.05
CA MET A 142 -7.27 6.20 4.82
C MET A 142 -7.47 5.34 3.56
N ILE A 143 -6.96 4.11 3.55
CA ILE A 143 -7.16 3.11 2.49
C ILE A 143 -8.64 2.68 2.46
N GLU A 144 -9.25 2.37 3.60
CA GLU A 144 -10.67 2.00 3.68
C GLU A 144 -11.58 3.13 3.21
N ASN A 145 -11.26 4.39 3.54
CA ASN A 145 -11.98 5.55 3.02
C ASN A 145 -11.83 5.68 1.49
N THR A 146 -10.63 5.43 0.97
CA THR A 146 -10.38 5.40 -0.48
C THR A 146 -11.24 4.34 -1.15
N LEU A 147 -11.23 3.10 -0.65
CA LEU A 147 -12.04 2.00 -1.16
C LEU A 147 -13.53 2.35 -1.21
N ASN A 148 -14.05 2.97 -0.14
CA ASN A 148 -15.45 3.41 -0.09
C ASN A 148 -15.74 4.54 -1.08
N THR A 149 -14.77 5.42 -1.34
CA THR A 149 -14.90 6.48 -2.34
C THR A 149 -14.95 5.88 -3.74
N VAL A 150 -14.03 4.98 -4.10
CA VAL A 150 -13.99 4.37 -5.44
C VAL A 150 -15.26 3.57 -5.74
N LYS A 151 -15.76 2.78 -4.78
CA LYS A 151 -17.04 2.06 -4.93
C LYS A 151 -18.21 3.01 -5.24
N LYS A 152 -18.29 4.15 -4.55
CA LYS A 152 -19.32 5.16 -4.86
C LYS A 152 -19.13 5.78 -6.24
N LEU A 153 -17.90 5.91 -6.73
CA LEU A 153 -17.63 6.41 -8.08
C LEU A 153 -18.09 5.42 -9.15
N GLU A 154 -17.92 4.13 -8.89
CA GLU A 154 -18.40 3.01 -9.73
C GLU A 154 -19.94 2.94 -9.76
N ASP A 155 -20.59 3.07 -8.59
CA ASP A 155 -22.06 2.99 -8.44
C ASP A 155 -22.84 4.16 -9.08
N ILE A 156 -22.20 5.29 -9.41
CA ILE A 156 -22.86 6.51 -9.93
C ILE A 156 -23.13 6.44 -11.45
N LYS A 157 -22.91 5.29 -12.11
CA LYS A 157 -23.22 5.10 -13.53
C LYS A 157 -24.68 4.79 -13.82
#